data_AF-A0A9D5TM46-F1
#
_entry.id   AF-A0A9D5TM46-F1
#
_cell.length_a   1.000
_cell.length_b   1.000
_cell.length_c   1.000
_cell.angle_alpha   90.00
_cell.angle_beta   90.00
_cell.angle_gamma   90.00
#
_symmetry.space_group_name_H-M   'P 1'
#
loop_
_entity.id
_entity.type
_entity.pdbx_description
1 polymer ?
#
loop_
_entity_poly.entity_id
_entity_poly.type
_entity_poly.pdbx_seq_one_letter_code
_entity_poly.pdbx_strand_id
1 'polypeptide(L)' 'MMSYSEAQKEATARYNKKAYDRISVVVPKGQRQALSDFAKKQGKSLNRFILDAVEAQMKNEK' A
#
# COMPACT_ATOMS: atom_id res chain seq x y z
N MET A 1 -24.35 9.67 17.59
CA MET A 1 -23.13 8.94 17.17
C MET A 1 -23.53 7.96 16.08
N MET A 2 -23.03 8.11 14.86
CA MET A 2 -23.33 7.16 13.77
C MET A 2 -22.58 5.85 14.03
N SER A 3 -23.29 4.90 14.61
CA SER A 3 -22.87 3.50 14.74
C SER A 3 -22.81 2.93 13.33
N TYR A 4 -21.62 2.82 12.73
CA TYR A 4 -21.46 2.09 11.48
C TYR A 4 -22.04 0.68 11.66
N SER A 5 -23.14 0.40 10.94
CA SER A 5 -23.80 -0.90 10.95
C SER A 5 -22.82 -1.99 10.50
N GLU A 6 -22.91 -3.19 11.08
CA GLU A 6 -22.08 -4.34 10.71
C GLU A 6 -22.17 -4.63 9.19
N ALA A 7 -23.33 -4.34 8.59
CA ALA A 7 -23.56 -4.44 7.16
C ALA A 7 -22.67 -3.49 6.33
N GLN A 8 -22.40 -2.26 6.81
CA GLN A 8 -21.46 -1.37 6.13
C GLN A 8 -20.02 -1.87 6.25
N LYS A 9 -19.63 -2.42 7.41
CA LYS A 9 -18.29 -3.01 7.60
C LYS A 9 -18.05 -4.18 6.64
N GLU A 10 -19.03 -5.07 6.49
CA GLU A 10 -18.95 -6.18 5.54
C GLU A 10 -18.93 -5.73 4.08
N ALA A 11 -19.73 -4.72 3.71
CA ALA A 11 -19.73 -4.18 2.35
C ALA A 11 -18.37 -3.55 1.99
N THR A 12 -17.78 -2.76 2.89
CA THR A 12 -16.43 -2.20 2.72
C THR A 12 -15.37 -3.30 2.63
N ALA A 13 -15.49 -4.38 3.43
CA ALA A 13 -14.57 -5.51 3.37
C ALA A 13 -14.63 -6.26 2.02
N ARG A 14 -15.83 -6.50 1.49
CA ARG A 14 -16.04 -7.15 0.18
C ARG A 14 -15.50 -6.30 -0.97
N TYR A 15 -15.72 -4.98 -0.94
CA TYR A 15 -15.20 -4.06 -1.96
C TYR A 15 -13.66 -4.02 -1.96
N ASN A 16 -13.05 -3.90 -0.77
CA ASN A 16 -11.60 -3.87 -0.64
C ASN A 16 -10.92 -5.15 -1.15
N LYS A 17 -11.58 -6.31 -1.00
CA LYS A 17 -11.04 -7.60 -1.46
C LYS A 17 -11.14 -7.80 -2.97
N LYS A 18 -12.10 -7.16 -3.63
CA LYS A 18 -12.32 -7.28 -5.08
C LYS A 18 -11.51 -6.28 -5.89
N ALA A 19 -11.24 -5.11 -5.33
CA ALA A 19 -10.57 -4.02 -6.03
C ALA A 19 -9.06 -3.92 -5.75
N TYR A 20 -8.56 -4.50 -4.66
CA TYR A 20 -7.17 -4.36 -4.24
C TYR A 20 -6.56 -5.70 -3.86
N ASP A 21 -5.44 -6.04 -4.53
CA ASP A 21 -4.53 -7.07 -4.05
C ASP A 21 -3.76 -6.55 -2.84
N ARG A 22 -3.87 -7.25 -1.71
CA ARG A 22 -3.09 -6.94 -0.51
C ARG A 22 -1.76 -7.69 -0.55
N ILE A 23 -0.68 -6.95 -0.78
CA ILE A 23 0.68 -7.48 -0.69
C ILE A 23 1.23 -7.15 0.70
N SER A 24 1.55 -8.19 1.48
CA SER A 24 2.26 -8.03 2.75
C SER A 24 3.77 -8.12 2.49
N VAL A 25 4.49 -7.02 2.70
CA VAL A 25 5.95 -6.97 2.53
C VAL A 25 6.62 -6.97 3.89
N VAL A 26 7.48 -7.95 4.12
CA VAL A 26 8.33 -8.01 5.32
C VAL A 26 9.66 -7.36 4.99
N VAL A 27 9.99 -6.30 5.71
CA VAL A 27 11.30 -5.62 5.63
C VAL A 27 11.99 -5.66 6.99
N PRO A 28 13.33 -5.74 7.03
CA PRO A 28 14.11 -5.57 8.25
C PRO A 28 13.73 -4.31 9.04
N LYS A 29 13.84 -4.40 10.37
CA LYS A 29 13.56 -3.29 11.28
C LYS A 29 14.45 -2.10 10.92
N GLY A 30 13.85 -0.91 10.80
CA GLY A 30 14.53 0.33 10.39
C GLY A 30 14.48 0.61 8.89
N GLN A 31 14.37 -0.41 8.05
CA GLN A 31 14.33 -0.21 6.60
C GLN A 31 13.01 0.44 6.14
N ARG A 32 11.89 0.11 6.83
CA ARG A 32 10.60 0.80 6.63
C ARG A 32 10.71 2.31 6.83
N GLN A 33 11.48 2.75 7.83
CA GLN A 33 11.68 4.17 8.14
C GLN A 33 12.44 4.85 6.99
N ALA A 34 13.56 4.26 6.57
CA ALA A 34 14.35 4.76 5.45
C ALA A 34 13.53 4.88 4.16
N LEU A 35 12.74 3.85 3.82
CA LEU A 35 11.84 3.87 2.66
C LEU A 35 10.76 4.96 2.81
N SER A 36 10.19 5.11 4.00
CA SER A 36 9.18 6.13 4.26
C SER A 36 9.74 7.55 4.14
N ASP A 37 10.95 7.80 4.64
CA ASP A 37 11.59 9.11 4.56
C ASP A 37 12.01 9.43 3.12
N PHE A 38 12.46 8.43 2.36
CA PHE A 38 12.75 8.57 0.93
C PHE A 38 11.48 8.86 0.12
N ALA A 39 10.38 8.15 0.39
CA ALA A 39 9.09 8.41 -0.24
C ALA A 39 8.57 9.82 0.08
N LYS A 40 8.69 10.26 1.35
CA LYS A 40 8.33 11.62 1.78
C LYS A 40 9.14 12.70 1.06
N LYS A 41 10.45 12.49 0.86
CA LYS A 41 11.29 13.41 0.07
C LYS A 41 10.81 13.57 -1.37
N GLN A 42 10.17 12.55 -1.92
CA GLN A 42 9.55 12.59 -3.26
C GLN A 42 8.09 13.07 -3.25
N GLY A 43 7.53 13.42 -2.08
CA GLY A 43 6.11 13.76 -1.95
C GLY A 43 5.16 12.58 -2.16
N LYS A 44 5.67 11.34 -2.08
CA LYS A 44 4.90 10.11 -2.33
C LYS A 44 4.62 9.35 -1.04
N SER A 45 3.53 8.59 -1.03
CA SER A 45 3.29 7.61 0.02
C SER A 45 4.26 6.44 -0.10
N LEU A 46 4.58 5.78 1.02
CA LEU A 46 5.42 4.59 1.02
C LEU A 46 4.88 3.51 0.08
N ASN A 47 3.56 3.31 0.06
CA ASN A 47 2.93 2.33 -0.83
C ASN A 47 3.14 2.68 -2.31
N ARG A 48 2.96 3.96 -2.69
CA ARG A 48 3.18 4.40 -4.06
C ARG A 48 4.65 4.27 -4.47
N PHE A 49 5.57 4.58 -3.55
CA PHE A 49 6.99 4.42 -3.79
C PHE A 49 7.37 2.95 -4.07
N ILE A 50 6.83 2.01 -3.28
CA ILE A 50 7.05 0.56 -3.50
C ILE A 50 6.49 0.13 -4.87
N LEU A 51 5.26 0.54 -5.20
CA LEU A 51 4.64 0.22 -6.49
C LEU A 51 5.44 0.79 -7.67
N ASP A 52 5.82 2.07 -7.62
CA ASP A 52 6.61 2.72 -8.67
C ASP A 52 7.96 2.02 -8.86
N ALA A 53 8.61 1.57 -7.77
CA ALA A 53 9.86 0.82 -7.85
C ALA A 53 9.68 -0.55 -8.51
N VAL A 54 8.63 -1.29 -8.16
CA VAL A 54 8.28 -2.57 -8.80
C VAL A 54 7.96 -2.36 -10.28
N GLU A 55 7.15 -1.36 -10.63
CA GLU A 55 6.81 -1.03 -12.02
C GLU A 55 8.05 -0.63 -12.84
N ALA A 56 8.96 0.15 -12.27
CA ALA A 56 10.21 0.53 -12.91
C ALA A 56 11.11 -0.68 -13.17
N GLN A 57 11.20 -1.60 -12.21
CA GLN A 57 11.98 -2.83 -12.34
C GLN A 57 11.38 -3.75 -13.41
N MET A 58 10.06 -3.93 -13.42
CA MET A 58 9.35 -4.71 -14.44
C MET A 58 9.48 -4.13 -15.85
N LYS A 59 9.57 -2.79 -15.98
CA LYS A 59 9.80 -2.13 -17.27
C LYS A 59 11.23 -2.32 -17.80
N ASN A 60 12.21 -2.45 -16.90
CA ASN A 60 13.61 -2.64 -17.27
C ASN A 60 13.96 -4.08 -17.69
N GLU A 61 13.06 -5.06 -17.48
CA GLU A 61 13.21 -6.42 -18.01
C GLU A 61 12.58 -6.62 -19.41
N LYS A 62 12.14 -5.54 -20.06
CA LYS A 62 11.65 -5.57 -21.45
C LYS A 62 12.71 -5.19 -22.47
#